data_AF-A0A9E1W7Y5-F1
#
_entry.id   AF-A0A9E1W7Y5-F1
#
_cell.length_a   1.000
_cell.length_b   1.000
_cell.length_c   1.000
_cell.angle_alpha   90.00
_cell.angle_beta   90.00
_cell.angle_gamma   90.00
#
_symmetry.space_group_name_H-M   'P 1'
#
loop_
_entity.id
_entity.type
_entity.pdbx_description
1 polymer ?
#
loop_
_entity_poly.entity_id
_entity_poly.type
_entity_poly.pdbx_seq_one_letter_code
_entity_poly.pdbx_strand_id
1 'polypeptide(L)'
;MSENPQPSHAEAPTADKDRAQGDPPFRNISYCVRCCMPETNEGNAFDDFGICMACRSSEQKMRINWQDRQQALAELLDKAKAESGNNYDCVVPISGGKDSAFQLHILVKIFGMTPLAVTFSHNWFTETGRYNLENILERLNVDHMMYTPKRGLVDKLARKSLPMIGDACWHCHAGVWSYPFHVAAKFGISLIIYGESPAEFSGRTTYWDQELPDKKDFVKVGLKESM
;
A
#
# COMPACT_ATOMS: atom_id res chain seq x y z
N MET A 1 7.74 34.83 -33.64
CA MET A 1 8.41 33.54 -33.35
C MET A 1 9.34 33.80 -32.17
N SER A 2 8.82 33.69 -30.95
CA SER A 2 9.62 33.84 -29.73
C SER A 2 10.06 32.46 -29.30
N GLU A 3 11.35 32.16 -29.47
CA GLU A 3 11.97 30.94 -29.00
C GLU A 3 11.91 30.91 -27.46
N ASN A 4 11.28 29.88 -26.90
CA ASN A 4 11.35 29.61 -25.47
C ASN A 4 12.77 29.10 -25.13
N PRO A 5 13.40 29.55 -24.04
CA PRO A 5 14.70 29.03 -23.63
C PRO A 5 14.55 27.55 -23.23
N GLN A 6 15.45 26.71 -23.74
CA GLN A 6 15.55 25.31 -23.32
C GLN A 6 15.87 25.23 -21.81
N PRO A 7 15.27 24.28 -21.07
CA PRO A 7 15.63 24.08 -19.67
C PRO A 7 17.07 23.58 -19.62
N SER A 8 17.90 24.24 -18.79
CA SER A 8 19.27 23.79 -18.52
C SER A 8 19.21 22.40 -17.89
N HIS A 9 19.66 21.39 -18.63
CA HIS A 9 19.92 20.08 -18.07
C HIS A 9 21.01 20.25 -17.00
N ALA A 10 20.64 20.12 -15.72
CA ALA A 10 21.62 19.96 -14.67
C ALA A 10 22.45 18.71 -15.01
N GLU A 11 23.74 18.90 -15.23
CA GLU A 11 24.67 17.81 -15.49
C GLU A 11 24.58 16.80 -14.35
N ALA A 12 24.40 15.52 -14.69
CA ALA A 12 24.46 14.45 -13.70
C ALA A 12 25.83 14.52 -13.00
N PRO A 13 25.89 14.42 -11.66
CA PRO A 13 27.15 14.51 -10.94
C PRO A 13 28.12 13.46 -11.48
N THR A 14 29.28 13.93 -11.94
CA THR A 14 30.30 13.07 -12.53
C THR A 14 30.76 12.03 -11.50
N ALA A 15 30.89 10.78 -11.95
CA ALA A 15 31.37 9.69 -11.10
C ALA A 15 32.76 10.05 -10.56
N ASP A 16 32.83 10.20 -9.24
CA ASP A 16 34.04 10.56 -8.50
C ASP A 16 35.14 9.51 -8.76
N LYS A 17 36.24 9.94 -9.41
CA LYS A 17 37.32 9.05 -9.88
C LYS A 17 38.17 8.47 -8.75
N ASP A 18 37.97 8.96 -7.52
CA ASP A 18 38.74 8.57 -6.33
C ASP A 18 37.96 7.66 -5.35
N ARG A 19 36.91 6.96 -5.82
CA ARG A 19 36.12 6.05 -4.96
C ARG A 19 36.88 4.77 -4.63
N ALA A 20 37.06 4.51 -3.33
CA ALA A 20 37.52 3.21 -2.85
C ALA A 20 36.36 2.19 -2.83
N GLN A 21 36.69 0.90 -2.89
CA GLN A 21 35.71 -0.18 -2.68
C GLN A 21 35.10 -0.04 -1.28
N GLY A 22 33.79 0.16 -1.21
CA GLY A 22 33.05 0.35 0.04
C GLY A 22 32.71 1.80 0.38
N ASP A 23 33.14 2.78 -0.43
CA ASP A 23 32.70 4.16 -0.27
C ASP A 23 31.19 4.30 -0.53
N PRO A 24 30.48 5.13 0.28
CA PRO A 24 29.07 5.40 0.03
C PRO A 24 28.86 6.13 -1.30
N PRO A 25 27.74 5.90 -2.01
CA PRO A 25 27.45 6.55 -3.28
C PRO A 25 27.49 8.10 -3.23
N PHE A 26 27.14 8.69 -2.09
CA PHE A 26 27.17 10.12 -1.83
C PHE A 26 27.73 10.37 -0.42
N ARG A 27 28.83 11.12 -0.29
CA ARG A 27 29.49 11.34 1.01
C ARG A 27 28.79 12.38 1.91
N ASN A 28 27.82 13.10 1.36
CA ASN A 28 27.12 14.20 2.02
C ASN A 28 25.74 13.81 2.56
N ILE A 29 25.40 12.53 2.58
CA ILE A 29 24.15 12.03 3.14
C ILE A 29 24.42 10.87 4.10
N SER A 30 23.52 10.70 5.06
CA SER A 30 23.58 9.60 6.00
C SER A 30 23.00 8.31 5.40
N TYR A 31 23.54 7.18 5.83
CA TYR A 31 23.05 5.84 5.46
C TYR A 31 22.80 5.02 6.70
N CYS A 32 21.77 4.16 6.65
CA CYS A 32 21.55 3.17 7.67
C CYS A 32 22.78 2.27 7.80
N VAL A 33 23.32 2.15 9.01
CA VAL A 33 24.54 1.37 9.29
C VAL A 33 24.37 -0.14 9.05
N ARG A 34 23.12 -0.63 8.87
CA ARG A 34 22.81 -2.05 8.65
C ARG A 34 22.50 -2.42 7.21
N CYS A 35 21.69 -1.61 6.53
CA CYS A 35 21.18 -1.95 5.19
C CYS A 35 21.61 -0.96 4.11
N CYS A 36 22.41 0.05 4.46
CA CYS A 36 22.87 1.10 3.56
C CYS A 36 21.72 1.90 2.89
N MET A 37 20.52 1.90 3.49
CA MET A 37 19.42 2.73 3.01
C MET A 37 19.74 4.21 3.27
N PRO A 38 19.68 5.11 2.28
CA PRO A 38 19.97 6.52 2.47
C PRO A 38 18.89 7.24 3.28
N GLU A 39 19.25 8.33 3.93
CA GLU A 39 18.31 9.24 4.60
C GLU A 39 17.34 9.94 3.62
N THR A 40 17.69 9.97 2.32
CA THR A 40 16.83 10.52 1.25
C THR A 40 15.66 9.61 0.88
N ASN A 41 15.58 8.40 1.43
CA ASN A 41 14.40 7.56 1.26
C ASN A 41 13.20 8.20 1.97
N GLU A 42 12.08 8.35 1.26
CA GLU A 42 10.96 9.18 1.74
C GLU A 42 10.34 8.64 3.05
N GLY A 43 10.27 9.49 4.07
CA GLY A 43 9.72 9.16 5.38
C GLY A 43 10.57 8.19 6.20
N ASN A 44 11.82 7.96 5.80
CA ASN A 44 12.78 7.18 6.55
C ASN A 44 13.32 7.99 7.74
N ALA A 45 13.31 7.39 8.93
CA ALA A 45 13.91 7.99 10.12
C ALA A 45 14.98 7.05 10.70
N PHE A 46 16.04 7.63 11.25
CA PHE A 46 17.11 6.91 11.92
C PHE A 46 16.99 7.12 13.41
N ASP A 47 17.33 6.09 14.18
CA ASP A 47 17.53 6.23 15.62
C ASP A 47 18.94 6.74 15.96
N ASP A 48 19.21 6.90 17.26
CA ASP A 48 20.50 7.37 17.78
C ASP A 48 21.69 6.46 17.44
N PHE A 49 21.43 5.23 16.99
CA PHE A 49 22.45 4.28 16.54
C PHE A 49 22.65 4.29 15.02
N GLY A 50 21.97 5.18 14.29
CA GLY A 50 22.02 5.25 12.83
C GLY A 50 21.30 4.09 12.13
N ILE A 51 20.33 3.46 12.80
CA ILE A 51 19.55 2.35 12.25
C ILE A 51 18.20 2.88 11.76
N CYS A 52 17.84 2.55 10.53
CA CYS A 52 16.56 2.97 9.95
C CYS A 52 15.35 2.22 10.54
N MET A 53 14.18 2.85 10.47
CA MET A 53 12.91 2.28 10.94
C MET A 53 12.59 0.94 10.27
N ALA A 54 12.89 0.75 8.98
CA ALA A 54 12.69 -0.54 8.31
C ALA A 54 13.52 -1.68 8.96
N CYS A 55 14.78 -1.41 9.32
CA CYS A 55 15.61 -2.37 10.05
C CYS A 55 15.07 -2.64 11.45
N ARG A 56 14.55 -1.61 12.15
CA ARG A 56 13.89 -1.79 13.46
C ARG A 56 12.62 -2.62 13.35
N SER A 57 11.76 -2.32 12.38
CA SER A 57 10.55 -3.10 12.08
C SER A 57 10.88 -4.57 11.84
N SER A 58 11.91 -4.86 11.04
CA SER A 58 12.38 -6.23 10.79
C SER A 58 12.82 -6.95 12.09
N GLU A 59 13.52 -6.26 12.99
CA GLU A 59 13.89 -6.83 14.31
C GLU A 59 12.68 -7.07 15.21
N GLN A 60 11.72 -6.16 15.22
CA GLN A 60 10.50 -6.29 16.01
C GLN A 60 9.66 -7.47 15.52
N LYS A 61 9.58 -7.67 14.20
CA LYS A 61 8.87 -8.80 13.58
C LYS A 61 9.33 -10.15 14.12
N MET A 62 10.62 -10.32 14.38
CA MET A 62 11.19 -11.54 14.96
C MET A 62 10.72 -11.81 16.40
N ARG A 63 10.17 -10.80 17.08
CA ARG A 63 9.70 -10.87 18.47
C ARG A 63 8.17 -10.92 18.58
N ILE A 64 7.46 -10.94 17.45
CA ILE A 64 5.99 -10.99 17.45
C ILE A 64 5.52 -12.35 17.95
N ASN A 65 4.66 -12.35 18.96
CA ASN A 65 3.87 -13.53 19.31
C ASN A 65 2.70 -13.67 18.33
N TRP A 66 2.81 -14.60 17.38
CA TRP A 66 1.79 -14.82 16.37
C TRP A 66 0.48 -15.40 16.92
N GLN A 67 0.53 -16.09 18.06
CA GLN A 67 -0.67 -16.60 18.72
C GLN A 67 -1.51 -15.44 19.26
N ASP A 68 -0.87 -14.48 19.96
CA ASP A 68 -1.55 -13.29 20.48
C ASP A 68 -2.10 -12.42 19.34
N ARG A 69 -1.36 -12.26 18.23
CA ARG A 69 -1.85 -11.51 17.06
C ARG A 69 -3.03 -12.21 16.38
N GLN A 70 -3.03 -13.54 16.32
CA GLN A 70 -4.14 -14.30 15.78
C GLN A 70 -5.39 -14.17 16.67
N GLN A 71 -5.23 -14.21 18.00
CA GLN A 71 -6.29 -13.97 18.97
C GLN A 71 -6.90 -12.57 18.79
N ALA A 72 -6.06 -11.52 18.76
CA ALA A 72 -6.50 -10.15 18.56
C ALA A 72 -7.23 -9.94 17.22
N LEU A 73 -6.76 -10.62 16.16
CA LEU A 73 -7.44 -10.62 14.87
C LEU A 73 -8.82 -11.28 14.97
N ALA A 74 -8.92 -12.45 15.61
CA ALA A 74 -10.20 -13.15 15.79
C ALA A 74 -11.22 -12.25 16.52
N GLU A 75 -10.82 -11.61 17.62
CA GLU A 75 -11.67 -10.70 18.39
C GLU A 75 -12.16 -9.50 17.56
N LEU A 76 -11.28 -8.93 16.71
CA LEU A 76 -11.65 -7.84 15.80
C LEU A 76 -12.68 -8.30 14.76
N LEU A 77 -12.47 -9.48 14.18
CA LEU A 77 -13.34 -10.03 13.14
C LEU A 77 -14.71 -10.43 13.71
N ASP A 78 -14.73 -11.07 14.87
CA ASP A 78 -15.97 -11.45 15.58
C ASP A 78 -16.81 -10.22 15.93
N LYS A 79 -16.15 -9.15 16.38
CA LYS A 79 -16.82 -7.87 16.63
C LYS A 79 -17.44 -7.29 15.35
N ALA A 80 -16.68 -7.25 14.26
CA ALA A 80 -17.17 -6.71 12.98
C ALA A 80 -18.37 -7.51 12.44
N LYS A 81 -18.32 -8.84 12.59
CA LYS A 81 -19.41 -9.76 12.22
C LYS A 81 -20.65 -9.61 13.10
N ALA A 82 -20.48 -9.34 14.39
CA ALA A 82 -21.61 -9.05 15.28
C ALA A 82 -22.27 -7.69 14.93
N GLU A 83 -21.48 -6.71 14.50
CA GLU A 83 -21.96 -5.37 14.12
C GLU A 83 -22.58 -5.32 12.70
N SER A 84 -22.21 -6.24 11.80
CA SER A 84 -22.67 -6.25 10.40
C SER A 84 -24.13 -6.68 10.22
N GLY A 85 -24.64 -7.54 11.11
CA GLY A 85 -26.00 -8.07 11.02
C GLY A 85 -26.22 -8.90 9.75
N ASN A 86 -27.07 -8.41 8.83
CA ASN A 86 -27.33 -9.04 7.54
C ASN A 86 -26.51 -8.42 6.38
N ASN A 87 -25.53 -7.58 6.69
CA ASN A 87 -24.66 -6.93 5.72
C ASN A 87 -23.32 -7.70 5.59
N TYR A 88 -22.42 -7.21 4.74
CA TYR A 88 -21.05 -7.71 4.67
C TYR A 88 -20.27 -7.37 5.95
N ASP A 89 -19.45 -8.30 6.41
CA ASP A 89 -18.67 -8.16 7.65
C ASP A 89 -17.48 -7.20 7.47
N CYS A 90 -16.92 -7.17 6.26
CA CYS A 90 -15.79 -6.29 5.93
C CYS A 90 -15.67 -6.06 4.42
N VAL A 91 -14.92 -5.03 4.04
CA VAL A 91 -14.42 -4.83 2.68
C VAL A 91 -13.01 -5.39 2.57
N VAL A 92 -12.76 -6.13 1.49
CA VAL A 92 -11.43 -6.66 1.16
C VAL A 92 -11.00 -6.14 -0.21
N PRO A 93 -10.03 -5.22 -0.29
CA PRO A 93 -9.39 -4.85 -1.55
C PRO A 93 -8.67 -6.08 -2.13
N ILE A 94 -8.96 -6.43 -3.38
CA ILE A 94 -8.38 -7.60 -4.04
C ILE A 94 -7.84 -7.25 -5.43
N SER A 95 -6.65 -7.74 -5.75
CA SER A 95 -5.98 -7.53 -7.04
C SER A 95 -5.91 -8.78 -7.91
N GLY A 96 -6.22 -9.95 -7.35
CA GLY A 96 -5.93 -11.26 -7.96
C GLY A 96 -4.48 -11.72 -7.75
N GLY A 97 -3.66 -10.94 -7.04
CA GLY A 97 -2.33 -11.33 -6.60
C GLY A 97 -2.35 -12.28 -5.41
N LYS A 98 -1.24 -13.00 -5.22
CA LYS A 98 -1.09 -14.06 -4.19
C LYS A 98 -1.46 -13.60 -2.78
N ASP A 99 -1.04 -12.39 -2.38
CA ASP A 99 -1.22 -11.91 -1.00
C ASP A 99 -2.69 -11.59 -0.73
N SER A 100 -3.34 -10.85 -1.64
CA SER A 100 -4.77 -10.54 -1.54
C SER A 100 -5.65 -11.80 -1.64
N ALA A 101 -5.26 -12.78 -2.45
CA ALA A 101 -5.95 -14.05 -2.54
C ALA A 101 -5.81 -14.87 -1.24
N PHE A 102 -4.61 -14.90 -0.65
CA PHE A 102 -4.38 -15.55 0.64
C PHE A 102 -5.16 -14.88 1.76
N GLN A 103 -5.15 -13.55 1.83
CA GLN A 103 -5.94 -12.80 2.80
C GLN A 103 -7.44 -13.13 2.68
N LEU A 104 -7.99 -13.08 1.46
CA LEU A 104 -9.41 -13.40 1.25
C LEU A 104 -9.72 -14.85 1.64
N HIS A 105 -8.82 -15.79 1.30
CA HIS A 105 -8.95 -17.19 1.70
C HIS A 105 -8.99 -17.35 3.22
N ILE A 106 -8.08 -16.70 3.96
CA ILE A 106 -8.03 -16.77 5.42
C ILE A 106 -9.35 -16.24 6.02
N LEU A 107 -9.82 -15.08 5.57
CA LEU A 107 -11.05 -14.48 6.07
C LEU A 107 -12.28 -15.37 5.82
N VAL A 108 -12.42 -15.91 4.61
CA VAL A 108 -13.58 -16.72 4.22
C VAL A 108 -13.53 -18.13 4.81
N LYS A 109 -12.40 -18.83 4.68
CA LYS A 109 -12.30 -20.27 5.01
C LYS A 109 -11.92 -20.55 6.45
N ILE A 110 -11.12 -19.67 7.07
CA ILE A 110 -10.63 -19.90 8.43
C ILE A 110 -11.50 -19.15 9.44
N PHE A 111 -11.81 -17.88 9.17
CA PHE A 111 -12.61 -17.04 10.07
C PHE A 111 -14.11 -17.04 9.73
N GLY A 112 -14.53 -17.62 8.60
CA GLY A 112 -15.94 -17.71 8.23
C GLY A 112 -16.61 -16.33 8.05
N MET A 113 -15.84 -15.35 7.59
CA MET A 113 -16.32 -14.00 7.29
C MET A 113 -17.08 -13.99 5.96
N THR A 114 -18.01 -13.04 5.82
CA THR A 114 -18.72 -12.70 4.58
C THR A 114 -18.21 -11.34 4.06
N PRO A 115 -17.05 -11.30 3.36
CA PRO A 115 -16.49 -10.06 2.86
C PRO A 115 -17.14 -9.61 1.55
N LEU A 116 -17.16 -8.29 1.32
CA LEU A 116 -17.32 -7.71 -0.01
C LEU A 116 -15.95 -7.49 -0.63
N ALA A 117 -15.63 -8.22 -1.70
CA ALA A 117 -14.38 -8.04 -2.42
C ALA A 117 -14.46 -6.79 -3.33
N VAL A 118 -13.42 -5.95 -3.33
CA VAL A 118 -13.42 -4.68 -4.06
C VAL A 118 -12.15 -4.52 -4.89
N THR A 119 -12.27 -4.13 -6.15
CA THR A 119 -11.13 -3.86 -7.02
C THR A 119 -11.27 -2.50 -7.70
N PHE A 120 -10.21 -1.69 -7.62
CA PHE A 120 -10.03 -0.57 -8.54
C PHE A 120 -9.25 -1.06 -9.76
N SER A 121 -9.87 -0.99 -10.94
CA SER A 121 -9.23 -1.42 -12.18
C SER A 121 -8.29 -0.35 -12.72
N HIS A 122 -7.02 -0.71 -12.86
CA HIS A 122 -6.00 0.14 -13.50
C HIS A 122 -6.02 0.01 -15.04
N ASN A 123 -6.99 -0.68 -15.64
CA ASN A 123 -7.11 -0.92 -17.09
C ASN A 123 -5.94 -1.69 -17.76
N TRP A 124 -4.98 -2.21 -17.00
CA TRP A 124 -3.76 -2.87 -17.52
C TRP A 124 -3.57 -4.28 -16.98
N PHE A 125 -4.60 -5.11 -17.04
CA PHE A 125 -4.49 -6.51 -16.60
C PHE A 125 -3.74 -7.36 -17.61
N THR A 126 -2.88 -8.24 -17.10
CA THR A 126 -2.45 -9.41 -17.87
C THR A 126 -3.60 -10.42 -17.92
N GLU A 127 -3.59 -11.30 -18.92
CA GLU A 127 -4.59 -12.38 -19.02
C GLU A 127 -4.58 -13.26 -17.77
N THR A 128 -3.38 -13.61 -17.28
CA THR A 128 -3.20 -14.38 -16.04
C THR A 128 -3.73 -13.64 -14.82
N GLY A 129 -3.47 -12.33 -14.70
CA GLY A 129 -3.95 -11.53 -13.56
C GLY A 129 -5.48 -11.47 -13.52
N ARG A 130 -6.10 -11.27 -14.69
CA ARG A 130 -7.56 -11.29 -14.82
C ARG A 130 -8.14 -12.67 -14.46
N TYR A 131 -7.57 -13.73 -15.01
CA TYR A 131 -7.97 -15.11 -14.70
C TYR A 131 -7.85 -15.41 -13.20
N ASN A 132 -6.74 -15.03 -12.57
CA ASN A 132 -6.52 -15.27 -11.14
C ASN A 132 -7.56 -14.56 -10.27
N LEU A 133 -7.89 -13.31 -10.62
CA LEU A 133 -8.94 -12.55 -9.93
C LEU A 133 -10.30 -13.22 -10.07
N GLU A 134 -10.71 -13.59 -11.28
CA GLU A 134 -11.99 -14.27 -11.53
C GLU A 134 -12.04 -15.62 -10.80
N ASN A 135 -11.00 -16.45 -10.93
CA ASN A 135 -10.93 -17.76 -10.31
C ASN A 135 -10.99 -17.69 -8.77
N ILE A 136 -10.28 -16.75 -8.12
CA ILE A 136 -10.33 -16.70 -6.64
C ILE A 136 -11.71 -16.28 -6.13
N LEU A 137 -12.38 -15.35 -6.81
CA LEU A 137 -13.72 -14.90 -6.46
C LEU A 137 -14.74 -16.04 -6.58
N GLU A 138 -14.69 -16.80 -7.67
CA GLU A 138 -15.54 -17.97 -7.89
C GLU A 138 -15.26 -19.10 -6.88
N ARG A 139 -13.99 -19.39 -6.63
CA ARG A 139 -13.58 -20.48 -5.72
C ARG A 139 -13.95 -20.22 -4.26
N LEU A 140 -13.92 -18.94 -3.85
CA LEU A 140 -14.32 -18.55 -2.50
C LEU A 140 -15.81 -18.18 -2.41
N ASN A 141 -16.49 -18.05 -3.55
CA ASN A 141 -17.91 -17.72 -3.66
C ASN A 141 -18.24 -16.42 -2.89
N VAL A 142 -17.56 -15.34 -3.25
CA VAL A 142 -17.72 -14.02 -2.64
C VAL A 142 -18.21 -13.00 -3.66
N ASP A 143 -18.99 -12.01 -3.19
CA ASP A 143 -19.41 -10.90 -4.01
C ASP A 143 -18.24 -9.97 -4.32
N HIS A 144 -18.25 -9.40 -5.54
CA HIS A 144 -17.19 -8.54 -6.04
C HIS A 144 -17.72 -7.26 -6.68
N MET A 145 -17.10 -6.13 -6.34
CA MET A 145 -17.31 -4.86 -7.01
C MET A 145 -16.02 -4.33 -7.62
N MET A 146 -16.07 -4.09 -8.93
CA MET A 146 -14.96 -3.49 -9.66
C MET A 146 -15.35 -2.12 -10.21
N TYR A 147 -14.52 -1.11 -9.93
CA TYR A 147 -14.62 0.17 -10.60
C TYR A 147 -13.54 0.29 -11.68
N THR A 148 -13.99 0.45 -12.92
CA THR A 148 -13.12 0.69 -14.07
C THR A 148 -13.24 2.14 -14.51
N PRO A 149 -12.24 3.00 -14.24
CA PRO A 149 -12.21 4.36 -14.75
C PRO A 149 -12.09 4.36 -16.27
N LYS A 150 -12.53 5.45 -16.90
CA LYS A 150 -12.41 5.64 -18.36
C LYS A 150 -10.96 5.48 -18.79
N ARG A 151 -10.70 4.67 -19.82
CA ARG A 151 -9.34 4.42 -20.33
C ARG A 151 -8.58 5.70 -20.66
N GLY A 152 -9.24 6.65 -21.33
CA GLY A 152 -8.62 7.93 -21.68
C GLY A 152 -8.25 8.82 -20.47
N LEU A 153 -8.87 8.60 -19.30
CA LEU A 153 -8.44 9.26 -18.05
C LEU A 153 -7.16 8.60 -17.53
N VAL A 154 -7.13 7.27 -17.49
CA VAL A 154 -5.96 6.50 -17.06
C VAL A 154 -4.73 6.84 -17.91
N ASP A 155 -4.86 6.86 -19.24
CA ASP A 155 -3.74 7.16 -20.13
C ASP A 155 -3.20 8.59 -19.91
N LYS A 156 -4.08 9.56 -19.62
CA LYS A 156 -3.68 10.94 -19.30
C LYS A 156 -2.94 11.02 -17.97
N LEU A 157 -3.46 10.36 -16.93
CA LEU A 157 -2.85 10.35 -15.61
C LEU A 157 -1.50 9.65 -15.64
N ALA A 158 -1.39 8.51 -16.32
CA ALA A 158 -0.14 7.76 -16.48
C ALA A 158 0.95 8.58 -17.18
N ARG A 159 0.62 9.24 -18.29
CA ARG A 159 1.57 10.09 -19.03
C ARG A 159 2.01 11.32 -18.24
N LYS A 160 1.11 11.90 -17.44
CA LYS A 160 1.41 13.11 -16.65
C LYS A 160 2.16 12.79 -15.36
N SER A 161 1.88 11.66 -14.72
CA SER A 161 2.51 11.26 -13.46
C SER A 161 3.98 10.87 -13.64
N LEU A 162 4.34 10.17 -14.72
CA LEU A 162 5.71 9.75 -14.95
C LEU A 162 6.76 10.89 -14.88
N PRO A 163 6.62 12.04 -15.59
CA PRO A 163 7.59 13.13 -15.46
C PRO A 163 7.47 13.94 -14.15
N MET A 164 6.35 13.84 -13.43
CA MET A 164 6.13 14.60 -12.20
C MET A 164 6.63 13.88 -10.96
N ILE A 165 6.38 12.57 -10.86
CA ILE A 165 6.64 11.76 -9.66
C ILE A 165 7.50 10.52 -9.95
N GLY A 166 7.81 10.22 -11.22
CA GLY A 166 8.59 9.03 -11.59
C GLY A 166 7.80 7.73 -11.63
N ASP A 167 6.49 7.77 -11.40
CA ASP A 167 5.60 6.60 -11.40
C ASP A 167 4.40 6.83 -12.33
N ALA A 168 4.18 5.90 -13.27
CA ALA A 168 3.05 5.93 -14.20
C ALA A 168 1.75 5.34 -13.62
N CYS A 169 1.85 4.63 -12.48
CA CYS A 169 0.73 3.98 -11.81
C CYS A 169 0.14 4.84 -10.68
N TRP A 170 0.37 6.15 -10.65
CA TRP A 170 -0.21 7.02 -9.60
C TRP A 170 -1.73 6.83 -9.44
N HIS A 171 -2.44 6.70 -10.56
CA HIS A 171 -3.87 6.45 -10.59
C HIS A 171 -4.25 5.09 -9.95
N CYS A 172 -3.37 4.09 -10.03
CA CYS A 172 -3.50 2.80 -9.35
C CYS A 172 -3.42 3.00 -7.84
N HIS A 173 -2.38 3.70 -7.36
CA HIS A 173 -2.18 3.96 -5.93
C HIS A 173 -3.38 4.74 -5.35
N ALA A 174 -3.76 5.85 -5.98
CA ALA A 174 -4.90 6.65 -5.54
C ALA A 174 -6.22 5.85 -5.56
N GLY A 175 -6.45 5.05 -6.60
CA GLY A 175 -7.67 4.27 -6.77
C GLY A 175 -7.79 3.10 -5.79
N VAL A 176 -6.72 2.34 -5.58
CA VAL A 176 -6.70 1.19 -4.66
C VAL A 176 -6.90 1.62 -3.22
N TRP A 177 -6.39 2.78 -2.83
CA TRP A 177 -6.66 3.34 -1.51
C TRP A 177 -8.07 3.91 -1.42
N SER A 178 -8.49 4.79 -2.34
CA SER A 178 -9.77 5.51 -2.21
C SER A 178 -11.02 4.65 -2.46
N TYR A 179 -11.03 3.78 -3.48
CA TYR A 179 -12.25 3.11 -3.91
C TYR A 179 -12.84 2.16 -2.85
N PRO A 180 -12.05 1.35 -2.12
CA PRO A 180 -12.56 0.57 -0.98
C PRO A 180 -13.21 1.44 0.09
N PHE A 181 -12.69 2.62 0.40
CA PHE A 181 -13.36 3.56 1.33
C PHE A 181 -14.70 4.04 0.79
N HIS A 182 -14.78 4.39 -0.50
CA HIS A 182 -16.05 4.79 -1.12
C HIS A 182 -17.09 3.68 -1.04
N VAL A 183 -16.68 2.43 -1.29
CA VAL A 183 -17.58 1.26 -1.18
C VAL A 183 -17.99 1.05 0.27
N ALA A 184 -17.05 1.01 1.21
CA ALA A 184 -17.33 0.83 2.63
C ALA A 184 -18.32 1.87 3.15
N ALA A 185 -18.11 3.15 2.84
CA ALA A 185 -19.01 4.23 3.22
C ALA A 185 -20.40 4.10 2.58
N LYS A 186 -20.47 3.72 1.30
CA LYS A 186 -21.74 3.57 0.57
C LYS A 186 -22.58 2.41 1.09
N PHE A 187 -21.95 1.30 1.47
CA PHE A 187 -22.62 0.11 1.98
C PHE A 187 -22.72 0.06 3.51
N GLY A 188 -22.21 1.09 4.21
CA GLY A 188 -22.23 1.15 5.67
C GLY A 188 -21.39 0.05 6.33
N ILE A 189 -20.29 -0.37 5.70
CA ILE A 189 -19.39 -1.41 6.20
C ILE A 189 -18.29 -0.74 7.05
N SER A 190 -18.15 -1.16 8.31
CA SER A 190 -17.30 -0.49 9.30
C SER A 190 -15.84 -0.95 9.30
N LEU A 191 -15.54 -2.08 8.65
CA LEU A 191 -14.20 -2.69 8.61
C LEU A 191 -13.68 -2.82 7.17
N ILE A 192 -12.47 -2.32 6.93
CA ILE A 192 -11.71 -2.56 5.70
C ILE A 192 -10.42 -3.27 6.10
N ILE A 193 -10.09 -4.37 5.40
CA ILE A 193 -8.88 -5.14 5.67
C ILE A 193 -7.93 -5.00 4.48
N TYR A 194 -6.87 -4.20 4.65
CA TYR A 194 -5.80 -4.10 3.66
C TYR A 194 -4.75 -5.20 3.88
N GLY A 195 -4.13 -5.66 2.79
CA GLY A 195 -3.14 -6.74 2.80
C GLY A 195 -1.71 -6.31 3.11
N GLU A 196 -1.51 -5.06 3.51
CA GLU A 196 -0.19 -4.48 3.74
C GLU A 196 -0.14 -3.79 5.10
N SER A 197 0.92 -4.05 5.87
CA SER A 197 1.23 -3.32 7.08
C SER A 197 2.07 -2.09 6.73
N PRO A 198 1.73 -0.89 7.23
CA PRO A 198 2.58 0.30 7.07
C PRO A 198 4.02 0.08 7.52
N ALA A 199 4.23 -0.80 8.51
CA ALA A 199 5.55 -1.17 9.05
C ALA A 199 6.39 -2.04 8.10
N GLU A 200 5.78 -2.64 7.08
CA GLU A 200 6.44 -3.48 6.07
C GLU A 200 6.67 -2.71 4.76
N PHE A 201 5.69 -1.90 4.34
CA PHE A 201 5.71 -1.27 3.02
C PHE A 201 6.52 0.03 2.95
N SER A 202 6.44 0.88 3.98
CA SER A 202 6.85 2.28 3.85
C SER A 202 8.17 2.63 4.53
N GLY A 203 8.63 1.81 5.48
CA GLY A 203 9.75 2.17 6.34
C GLY A 203 9.52 3.42 7.18
N ARG A 204 8.27 3.91 7.27
CA ARG A 204 7.88 5.14 8.01
C ARG A 204 7.44 4.86 9.44
N THR A 205 7.17 3.60 9.76
CA THR A 205 6.72 3.15 11.08
C THR A 205 7.25 1.76 11.37
N THR A 206 7.09 1.33 12.62
CA THR A 206 7.49 0.02 13.10
C THR A 206 6.27 -0.74 13.62
N TYR A 207 6.43 -2.03 13.97
CA TYR A 207 5.36 -2.82 14.57
C TYR A 207 4.94 -2.36 15.97
N TRP A 208 5.77 -1.53 16.62
CA TRP A 208 5.51 -1.01 17.97
C TRP A 208 4.97 0.43 17.96
N ASP A 209 5.06 1.13 16.82
CA ASP A 209 4.60 2.51 16.65
C ASP A 209 3.28 2.60 15.86
N GLN A 210 2.48 1.53 15.85
CA GLN A 210 1.24 1.46 15.08
C GLN A 210 0.14 2.29 15.75
N GLU A 211 0.09 3.59 15.46
CA GLU A 211 -1.19 4.33 15.49
C GLU A 211 -2.01 3.86 14.28
N LEU A 212 -3.02 3.03 14.52
CA LEU A 212 -4.03 2.75 13.51
C LEU A 212 -4.79 4.06 13.24
N PRO A 213 -5.00 4.46 11.97
CA PRO A 213 -5.78 5.65 11.65
C PRO A 213 -7.14 5.60 12.39
N ASP A 214 -7.45 6.63 13.19
CA ASP A 214 -8.73 6.74 13.89
C ASP A 214 -9.83 6.97 12.85
N LYS A 215 -11.10 6.62 13.14
CA LYS A 215 -12.29 6.94 12.33
C LYS A 215 -12.32 8.40 11.83
N LYS A 216 -11.68 9.32 12.55
CA LYS A 216 -11.54 10.74 12.18
C LYS A 216 -10.51 10.99 11.08
N ASP A 217 -9.50 10.14 10.97
CA ASP A 217 -8.51 10.15 9.89
C ASP A 217 -9.10 9.62 8.59
N PHE A 218 -10.10 8.74 8.64
CA PHE A 218 -10.85 8.27 7.45
C PHE A 218 -11.50 9.42 6.67
N VAL A 219 -11.89 10.50 7.35
CA VAL A 219 -12.46 11.71 6.70
C VAL A 219 -11.37 12.70 6.26
N LYS A 220 -10.22 12.71 6.94
CA LYS A 220 -9.11 13.65 6.67
C LYS A 220 -8.17 13.19 5.56
N VAL A 221 -7.80 11.91 5.54
CA VAL A 221 -6.76 11.37 4.65
C VAL A 221 -7.22 11.38 3.18
N GLY A 222 -8.52 11.21 2.93
CA GLY A 222 -9.08 11.30 1.57
C GLY A 222 -9.12 12.71 0.96
N LEU A 223 -8.80 13.76 1.73
CA LEU A 223 -8.96 15.16 1.29
C LEU A 223 -7.73 16.05 1.48
N LYS A 224 -6.76 15.67 2.34
CA LYS A 224 -5.61 16.54 2.67
C LYS A 224 -4.28 16.18 2.03
N GLU A 225 -4.05 14.94 1.63
CA GLU A 225 -2.75 14.53 1.05
C GLU A 225 -2.76 14.39 -0.48
N SER A 226 -3.88 14.75 -1.13
CA SER A 226 -4.02 14.76 -2.58
C SER A 226 -4.04 16.16 -3.20
N MET A 227 -3.46 17.17 -2.51
CA MET A 227 -3.23 18.52 -3.04
C MET A 227 -1.76 18.90 -2.92
#